data_AF-A0AAD5EF32-F1
#
_entry.id   AF-A0AAD5EF32-F1
#
_cell.length_a   1.000
_cell.length_b   1.000
_cell.length_c   1.000
_cell.angle_alpha   90.00
_cell.angle_beta   90.00
_cell.angle_gamma   90.00
#
_symmetry.space_group_name_H-M   'P 1'
#
loop_
_entity.id
_entity.type
_entity.pdbx_description
1 polymer ?
#
loop_
_entity_poly.entity_id
_entity_poly.type
_entity_poly.pdbx_seq_one_letter_code
_entity_poly.pdbx_strand_id
1 'polypeptide(L)'
;MSNSTSLDKLADSPYPAWALAALSALAIPAAVAKKPGVPSFFQCTAFSAIFGGAGYVSHVGDPENGAGIATAWCLTWSFLNFRSALKSKKPLPWLMAASVAADTVIYGQKTLKVNGYI
;
A
#
# COMPACT_ATOMS: atom_id res chain seq x y z
N MET A 1 16.56 -22.98 -11.60
CA MET A 1 16.44 -21.86 -10.64
C MET A 1 16.01 -20.65 -11.43
N SER A 2 14.75 -20.22 -11.30
CA SER A 2 14.29 -18.98 -11.96
C SER A 2 15.01 -17.80 -11.31
N ASN A 3 15.60 -16.91 -12.10
CA ASN A 3 16.23 -15.69 -11.60
C ASN A 3 15.12 -14.78 -11.03
N SER A 4 14.94 -14.79 -9.71
CA SER A 4 14.00 -13.89 -9.03
C SER A 4 14.39 -12.45 -9.32
N THR A 5 13.49 -11.69 -9.95
CA THR A 5 13.74 -10.28 -10.24
C THR A 5 13.79 -9.48 -8.93
N SER A 6 14.40 -8.28 -8.95
CA SER A 6 14.37 -7.40 -7.77
C SER A 6 12.95 -7.08 -7.30
N LEU A 7 11.99 -7.03 -8.22
CA LEU A 7 10.56 -6.84 -7.92
C LEU A 7 9.97 -8.05 -7.19
N ASP A 8 10.29 -9.27 -7.60
CA ASP A 8 9.82 -10.48 -6.91
C ASP A 8 10.30 -10.50 -5.45
N LYS A 9 11.57 -10.15 -5.21
CA LYS A 9 12.12 -10.05 -3.85
C LYS A 9 11.43 -9.00 -2.99
N LEU A 10 11.02 -7.88 -3.59
CA LEU A 10 10.26 -6.84 -2.89
C LEU A 10 8.82 -7.31 -2.59
N ALA A 11 8.18 -8.01 -3.52
CA ALA A 11 6.84 -8.56 -3.36
C ALA A 11 6.78 -9.69 -2.32
N ASP A 12 7.90 -10.39 -2.12
CA ASP A 12 8.07 -11.39 -1.05
C ASP A 12 8.36 -10.75 0.33
N SER A 13 8.71 -9.47 0.35
CA SER A 13 9.11 -8.76 1.55
C SER A 13 7.93 -8.10 2.28
N PRO A 14 7.93 -8.08 3.63
CA PRO A 14 6.94 -7.32 4.40
C PRO A 14 7.18 -5.81 4.39
N TYR A 15 8.39 -5.36 3.98
CA TYR A 15 8.81 -3.97 4.19
C TYR A 15 8.03 -2.93 3.38
N PRO A 16 7.68 -3.13 2.09
CA PRO A 16 6.87 -2.15 1.36
C PRO A 16 5.51 -1.91 2.03
N ALA A 17 4.78 -2.97 2.37
CA ALA A 17 3.51 -2.88 3.09
C ALA A 17 3.66 -2.19 4.45
N TRP A 18 4.69 -2.52 5.25
CA TRP A 18 4.95 -1.83 6.52
C TRP A 18 5.35 -0.37 6.35
N ALA A 19 6.07 -0.01 5.29
CA ALA A 19 6.38 1.38 4.99
C ALA A 19 5.10 2.17 4.68
N LEU A 20 4.18 1.59 3.89
CA LEU A 20 2.88 2.20 3.60
C LEU A 20 1.98 2.27 4.85
N ALA A 21 2.05 1.26 5.72
CA ALA A 21 1.37 1.25 7.02
C ALA A 21 1.86 2.40 7.92
N ALA A 22 3.18 2.58 8.01
CA ALA A 22 3.81 3.64 8.77
C ALA A 22 3.46 5.03 8.18
N LEU A 23 3.50 5.18 6.85
CA LEU A 23 3.10 6.43 6.19
C LEU A 23 1.64 6.77 6.47
N SER A 24 0.75 5.77 6.47
CA SER A 24 -0.67 5.95 6.81
C SER A 24 -0.86 6.38 8.26
N ALA A 25 -0.09 5.82 9.20
CA ALA A 25 -0.08 6.25 10.60
C ALA A 25 0.45 7.68 10.77
N LEU A 26 1.57 8.01 10.12
CA LEU A 26 2.17 9.35 10.16
C LEU A 26 1.26 10.43 9.55
N ALA A 27 0.34 10.05 8.66
CA ALA A 27 -0.66 10.96 8.12
C ALA A 27 -1.82 11.28 9.09
N ILE A 28 -1.97 10.56 10.20
CA ILE A 28 -3.09 10.73 11.16
C ILE A 28 -3.21 12.17 11.70
N PRO A 29 -2.14 12.85 12.16
CA PRO A 29 -2.26 14.23 12.62
C PRO A 29 -2.77 15.18 11.52
N ALA A 30 -2.32 14.98 10.28
CA ALA A 30 -2.79 15.75 9.13
C ALA A 30 -4.25 15.44 8.78
N ALA A 31 -4.68 14.19 8.96
CA ALA A 31 -6.07 13.76 8.78
C ALA A 31 -7.01 14.36 9.84
N VAL A 32 -6.59 14.39 11.11
CA VAL A 32 -7.32 15.06 12.21
C VAL A 32 -7.44 16.56 11.93
N ALA A 33 -6.38 17.18 11.43
CA ALA A 33 -6.38 18.58 10.99
C ALA A 33 -7.11 18.81 9.65
N LYS A 34 -7.75 17.78 9.07
CA LYS A 34 -8.50 17.83 7.80
C LYS A 34 -7.70 18.48 6.66
N LYS A 35 -6.41 18.18 6.56
CA LYS A 35 -5.55 18.76 5.52
C LYS A 35 -6.04 18.31 4.13
N PRO A 36 -6.14 19.23 3.14
CA PRO A 36 -6.66 18.89 1.81
C PRO A 36 -5.89 17.73 1.15
N GLY A 37 -6.63 16.78 0.57
CA GLY A 37 -6.07 15.63 -0.14
C GLY A 37 -5.61 14.47 0.74
N VAL A 38 -5.47 14.67 2.05
CA VAL A 38 -5.14 13.59 2.99
C VAL A 38 -6.40 12.74 3.22
N PRO A 39 -6.30 11.40 3.25
CA PRO A 39 -7.41 10.55 3.63
C PRO A 39 -7.99 10.92 5.00
N SER A 40 -9.24 10.56 5.25
CA SER A 40 -9.87 10.81 6.55
C SER A 40 -9.16 10.07 7.69
N PHE A 41 -9.37 10.52 8.94
CA PHE A 41 -8.81 9.86 10.12
C PHE A 41 -9.07 8.34 10.15
N PHE A 42 -10.32 7.93 9.86
CA PHE A 42 -10.70 6.53 9.82
C PHE A 42 -9.97 5.76 8.72
N GLN A 43 -9.82 6.36 7.54
CA GLN A 43 -9.06 5.75 6.45
C GLN A 43 -7.58 5.61 6.81
N CYS A 44 -6.92 6.66 7.29
CA CYS A 44 -5.50 6.58 7.69
C CYS A 44 -5.27 5.48 8.74
N THR A 45 -6.14 5.38 9.73
CA THR A 45 -6.06 4.35 10.78
C THR A 45 -6.31 2.95 10.21
N ALA A 46 -7.38 2.78 9.44
CA ALA A 46 -7.74 1.48 8.85
C ALA A 46 -6.66 0.99 7.88
N PHE A 47 -6.19 1.85 6.96
CA PHE A 47 -5.13 1.51 6.03
C PHE A 47 -3.80 1.22 6.73
N SER A 48 -3.48 1.94 7.81
CA SER A 48 -2.31 1.61 8.62
C SER A 48 -2.40 0.20 9.19
N ALA A 49 -3.54 -0.17 9.80
CA ALA A 49 -3.74 -1.51 10.34
C ALA A 49 -3.75 -2.59 9.24
N ILE A 50 -4.41 -2.35 8.12
CA ILE A 50 -4.51 -3.27 6.99
C ILE A 50 -3.13 -3.54 6.37
N PHE A 51 -2.37 -2.51 6.05
CA PHE A 51 -1.03 -2.70 5.46
C PHE A 51 -0.04 -3.27 6.49
N GLY A 52 -0.21 -2.93 7.78
CA GLY A 52 0.51 -3.59 8.87
C GLY A 52 0.24 -5.09 8.92
N GLY A 53 -1.04 -5.47 8.81
CA GLY A 53 -1.49 -6.85 8.73
C GLY A 53 -1.01 -7.57 7.48
N ALA A 54 -1.04 -6.93 6.30
CA ALA A 54 -0.52 -7.49 5.07
C ALA A 54 0.97 -7.83 5.19
N GLY A 55 1.78 -6.90 5.73
CA GLY A 55 3.18 -7.16 6.01
C GLY A 55 3.39 -8.25 7.07
N TYR A 56 2.54 -8.33 8.10
CA TYR A 56 2.60 -9.42 9.08
C TYR A 56 2.34 -10.79 8.43
N VAL A 57 1.33 -10.92 7.57
CA VAL A 57 1.02 -12.15 6.84
C VAL A 57 2.22 -12.58 5.97
N SER A 58 2.86 -11.64 5.26
CA SER A 58 4.10 -11.93 4.54
C SER A 58 5.24 -12.37 5.46
N HIS A 59 5.38 -11.72 6.64
CA HIS A 59 6.45 -12.01 7.59
C HIS A 59 6.34 -13.42 8.21
N VAL A 60 5.12 -13.91 8.47
CA VAL A 60 4.90 -15.25 9.05
C VAL A 60 4.98 -16.39 8.03
N GLY A 61 5.48 -16.12 6.82
CA GLY A 61 5.75 -17.13 5.80
C GLY A 61 4.66 -17.26 4.73
N ASP A 62 3.72 -16.31 4.65
CA ASP A 62 2.66 -16.30 3.63
C ASP A 62 2.68 -15.03 2.76
N PRO A 63 3.73 -14.85 1.94
CA PRO A 63 3.89 -13.65 1.15
C PRO A 63 2.94 -13.60 -0.07
N GLU A 64 2.22 -14.67 -0.40
CA GLU A 64 1.22 -14.66 -1.47
C GLU A 64 -0.08 -14.02 -0.99
N ASN A 65 -0.61 -14.46 0.15
CA ASN A 65 -1.79 -13.82 0.74
C ASN A 65 -1.49 -12.39 1.20
N GLY A 66 -0.30 -12.13 1.75
CA GLY A 66 0.14 -10.77 2.10
C GLY A 66 0.12 -9.82 0.89
N ALA A 67 0.64 -10.27 -0.25
CA ALA A 67 0.61 -9.51 -1.50
C ALA A 67 -0.82 -9.29 -2.04
N GLY A 68 -1.69 -10.30 -1.92
CA GLY A 68 -3.10 -10.19 -2.31
C GLY A 68 -3.84 -9.14 -1.49
N ILE A 69 -3.67 -9.15 -0.16
CA ILE A 69 -4.24 -8.14 0.74
C ILE A 69 -3.70 -6.75 0.38
N ALA A 70 -2.37 -6.60 0.28
CA ALA A 70 -1.76 -5.31 -0.06
C ALA A 70 -2.28 -4.75 -1.39
N THR A 71 -2.36 -5.59 -2.43
CA THR A 71 -2.88 -5.20 -3.75
C THR A 71 -4.32 -4.73 -3.68
N ALA A 72 -5.22 -5.53 -3.09
CA ALA A 72 -6.64 -5.20 -3.00
C ALA A 72 -6.88 -3.86 -2.28
N TRP A 73 -6.13 -3.61 -1.19
CA TRP A 73 -6.28 -2.40 -0.41
C TRP A 73 -5.54 -1.19 -0.98
N CYS A 74 -4.47 -1.37 -1.76
CA CYS A 74 -3.89 -0.29 -2.57
C CYS A 74 -4.87 0.20 -3.65
N LEU A 75 -5.56 -0.73 -4.32
CA LEU A 75 -6.61 -0.40 -5.29
C LEU A 75 -7.79 0.32 -4.61
N THR A 76 -8.21 -0.15 -3.44
CA THR A 76 -9.25 0.50 -2.64
C THR A 76 -8.84 1.91 -2.20
N TRP A 77 -7.60 2.07 -1.72
CA TRP A 77 -7.07 3.39 -1.37
C TRP A 77 -7.09 4.32 -2.58
N SER A 78 -6.66 3.82 -3.74
CA SER A 78 -6.60 4.57 -4.99
C SER A 78 -7.98 5.03 -5.44
N PHE A 79 -8.95 4.11 -5.45
CA PHE A 79 -10.34 4.42 -5.80
C PHE A 79 -10.91 5.54 -4.93
N LEU A 80 -10.65 5.50 -3.61
CA LEU A 80 -11.20 6.46 -2.66
C LEU A 80 -10.46 7.81 -2.63
N ASN A 81 -9.13 7.82 -2.79
CA ASN A 81 -8.30 8.97 -2.41
C ASN A 81 -7.47 9.55 -3.55
N PHE A 82 -7.15 8.79 -4.60
CA PHE A 82 -6.11 9.16 -5.57
C PHE A 82 -6.41 10.49 -6.26
N ARG A 83 -7.66 10.68 -6.72
CA ARG A 83 -8.08 11.93 -7.36
C ARG A 83 -7.96 13.15 -6.41
N SER A 84 -8.37 12.99 -5.16
CA SER A 84 -8.30 14.05 -4.14
C SER A 84 -6.84 14.38 -3.81
N ALA A 85 -6.02 13.34 -3.66
CA ALA A 85 -4.59 13.46 -3.39
C ALA A 85 -3.87 14.26 -4.48
N LEU A 86 -4.08 13.91 -5.75
CA LEU A 86 -3.48 14.63 -6.88
C LEU A 86 -3.94 16.09 -6.97
N LYS A 87 -5.25 16.34 -6.82
CA LYS A 87 -5.82 17.69 -6.91
C LYS A 87 -5.35 18.63 -5.79
N SER A 88 -4.95 18.10 -4.63
CA SER A 88 -4.54 18.90 -3.47
C SER A 88 -3.30 19.76 -3.73
N LYS A 89 -2.42 19.34 -4.65
CA LYS A 89 -1.10 19.95 -4.90
C LYS A 89 -0.27 20.07 -3.61
N LYS A 90 -0.40 19.10 -2.70
CA LYS A 90 0.35 19.04 -1.43
C LYS A 90 1.31 17.85 -1.44
N PRO A 91 2.50 17.98 -0.83
CA PRO A 91 3.54 16.94 -0.87
C PRO A 91 3.12 15.65 -0.15
N LEU A 92 2.48 15.75 1.02
CA LEU A 92 2.06 14.57 1.79
C LEU A 92 1.10 13.65 1.01
N PRO A 93 -0.06 14.12 0.50
CA PRO A 93 -0.95 13.23 -0.25
C PRO A 93 -0.37 12.76 -1.58
N TRP A 94 0.52 13.52 -2.21
CA TRP A 94 1.29 13.04 -3.37
C TRP A 94 2.22 11.89 -3.00
N LEU A 95 2.94 11.99 -1.87
CA LEU A 95 3.78 10.92 -1.36
C LEU A 95 2.95 9.67 -1.09
N MET A 96 1.79 9.81 -0.42
CA MET A 96 0.89 8.67 -0.19
C MET A 96 0.41 8.03 -1.50
N ALA A 97 -0.01 8.83 -2.48
CA ALA A 97 -0.45 8.32 -3.78
C ALA A 97 0.69 7.61 -4.53
N ALA A 98 1.90 8.16 -4.49
CA ALA A 98 3.08 7.56 -5.10
C ALA A 98 3.46 6.23 -4.42
N SER A 99 3.45 6.18 -3.08
CA SER A 99 3.70 4.94 -2.32
C SER A 99 2.66 3.86 -2.61
N VAL A 100 1.38 4.22 -2.66
CA VAL A 100 0.30 3.28 -3.02
C VAL A 100 0.47 2.78 -4.46
N ALA A 101 0.83 3.65 -5.40
CA ALA A 101 1.08 3.24 -6.78
C ALA A 101 2.29 2.29 -6.88
N ALA A 102 3.38 2.56 -6.13
CA ALA A 102 4.55 1.69 -6.06
C ALA A 102 4.20 0.32 -5.49
N ASP A 103 3.47 0.25 -4.36
CA ASP A 103 3.05 -1.01 -3.76
C ASP A 103 2.05 -1.77 -4.65
N THR A 104 1.20 -1.06 -5.40
CA THR A 104 0.32 -1.68 -6.41
C THR A 104 1.14 -2.39 -7.48
N VAL A 105 2.26 -1.81 -7.92
CA VAL A 105 3.16 -2.45 -8.90
C VAL A 105 3.88 -3.64 -8.27
N ILE A 106 4.47 -3.46 -7.09
CA ILE A 106 5.26 -4.49 -6.40
C ILE A 106 4.39 -5.72 -6.10
N TYR A 107 3.30 -5.54 -5.36
CA TYR A 107 2.45 -6.66 -4.92
C TYR A 107 1.46 -7.11 -5.99
N GLY A 108 1.01 -6.21 -6.86
CA GLY A 108 0.06 -6.53 -7.92
C GLY A 108 0.65 -7.49 -8.95
N GLN A 109 1.93 -7.32 -9.32
CA GLN A 109 2.60 -8.27 -10.22
C GLN A 109 2.60 -9.69 -9.65
N LYS A 110 2.94 -9.85 -8.37
CA LYS A 110 2.91 -11.15 -7.71
C LYS A 110 1.50 -11.71 -7.63
N THR A 111 0.52 -10.88 -7.25
CA THR A 111 -0.89 -11.28 -7.17
C THR A 111 -1.41 -11.77 -8.52
N LEU A 112 -0.99 -11.17 -9.63
CA LEU A 112 -1.38 -11.62 -10.96
C LEU A 112 -0.72 -12.95 -11.35
N LYS A 113 0.58 -13.13 -11.05
CA LYS A 113 1.31 -14.39 -11.30
C LYS A 113 0.73 -15.57 -10.52
N VAL A 114 0.48 -15.40 -9.22
CA VAL A 114 -0.06 -16.46 -8.34
C VAL A 114 -1.43 -16.94 -8.83
N ASN A 115 -2.24 -16.03 -9.37
CA ASN A 115 -3.57 -16.35 -9.91
C ASN A 115 -3.56 -16.78 -11.39
N GLY A 116 -2.40 -16.91 -12.02
CA GLY A 116 -2.27 -17.38 -13.41
C GLY A 116 -2.76 -16.40 -14.48
N TYR A 117 -2.84 -15.10 -14.17
CA TYR A 117 -3.20 -14.08 -15.15
C TYR A 117 -2.04 -13.68 -16.06
N ILE A 118 -0.79 -13.80 -15.57
CA ILE A 118 0.46 -13.52 -16.27
C ILE A 118 1.54 -14.52 -15.87
#